data_AF-A0A1G9C7D6-F1
#
_entry.id   AF-A0A1G9C7D6-F1
#
_cell.length_a   1.000
_cell.length_b   1.000
_cell.length_c   1.000
_cell.angle_alpha   90.00
_cell.angle_beta   90.00
_cell.angle_gamma   90.00
#
_symmetry.space_group_name_H-M   'P 1'
#
loop_
_entity.id
_entity.type
_entity.pdbx_description
1 polymer ?
#
loop_
_entity_poly.entity_id
_entity_poly.type
_entity_poly.pdbx_seq_one_letter_code
_entity_poly.pdbx_strand_id
1 'polypeptide(L)'
;MRKQKVLDVLNNLEVFEQQGGEDAYMLVEINDDVLNKLEQVGVSEKTVKKYGDDETFCILAFAFGEGYANDYVGQLVYEYQEDIHSYFGLSYATHLVIPRSVLQSMPEKWQYNFVKLLNELDDTNWRDLLPEGMYKVEYRDYGYESNEETEREEFTWKDEVIDPLLNYDRGRRNIFI
;
A
#
# COMPACT_ATOMS: atom_id res chain seq x y z
N MET A 1 -4.19 17.51 -5.56
CA MET A 1 -3.72 18.64 -6.40
C MET A 1 -3.10 19.79 -5.59
N ARG A 2 -3.74 20.31 -4.52
CA ARG A 2 -3.15 21.37 -3.67
C ARG A 2 -1.99 20.90 -2.79
N LYS A 3 -2.12 19.74 -2.12
CA LYS A 3 -1.06 19.17 -1.27
C LYS A 3 0.25 18.96 -2.02
N GLN A 4 0.18 18.35 -3.22
CA GLN A 4 1.36 18.13 -4.05
C GLN A 4 2.10 19.43 -4.37
N LYS A 5 1.40 20.51 -4.75
CA LYS A 5 2.03 21.80 -5.02
C LYS A 5 2.76 22.37 -3.81
N VAL A 6 2.21 22.19 -2.60
CA VAL A 6 2.89 22.62 -1.36
C VAL A 6 4.14 21.78 -1.13
N LEU A 7 4.06 20.45 -1.28
CA LEU A 7 5.21 19.55 -1.16
C LEU A 7 6.31 19.89 -2.16
N ASP A 8 5.95 20.18 -3.41
CA ASP A 8 6.90 20.56 -4.46
C ASP A 8 7.66 21.83 -4.06
N VAL A 9 6.99 22.82 -3.46
CA VAL A 9 7.66 24.02 -2.93
C VAL A 9 8.60 23.64 -1.78
N LEU A 10 8.09 22.92 -0.77
CA LEU A 10 8.85 22.58 0.44
C LEU A 10 10.11 21.77 0.15
N ASN A 11 10.02 20.78 -0.76
CA ASN A 11 11.16 19.95 -1.15
C ASN A 11 12.24 20.70 -1.94
N ASN A 12 11.96 21.91 -2.40
CA ASN A 12 12.90 22.76 -3.15
C ASN A 12 13.38 23.98 -2.33
N LEU A 13 13.00 24.10 -1.05
CA LEU A 13 13.54 25.14 -0.17
C LEU A 13 14.97 24.80 0.25
N GLU A 14 15.80 25.84 0.40
CA GLU A 14 17.16 25.69 0.91
C GLU A 14 17.12 25.49 2.42
N VAL A 15 17.58 24.32 2.87
CA VAL A 15 17.65 23.95 4.28
C VAL A 15 18.88 24.59 4.91
N PHE A 16 18.64 25.44 5.91
CA PHE A 16 19.68 26.13 6.68
C PHE A 16 20.38 25.17 7.65
N GLU A 17 19.61 24.37 8.39
CA GLU A 17 20.11 23.43 9.38
C GLU A 17 19.25 22.17 9.42
N GLN A 18 19.86 21.00 9.62
CA GLN A 18 19.13 19.75 9.74
C GLN A 18 19.77 18.79 10.73
N GLN A 19 18.93 18.01 11.40
CA GLN A 19 19.32 16.92 12.28
C GLN A 19 18.39 15.73 12.07
N GLY A 20 18.97 14.53 12.10
CA GLY A 20 18.22 13.27 12.13
C GLY A 20 18.26 12.62 13.52
N GLY A 21 17.52 11.52 13.68
CA GLY A 21 17.43 10.78 14.94
C GLY A 21 16.11 11.00 15.66
N GLU A 22 16.11 10.90 16.99
CA GLU A 22 14.90 11.03 17.81
C GLU A 22 14.30 12.44 17.76
N ASP A 23 15.14 13.46 17.66
CA ASP A 23 14.75 14.87 17.55
C ASP A 23 15.01 15.41 16.14
N ALA A 24 14.42 14.78 15.13
CA ALA A 24 14.66 15.15 13.73
C ALA A 24 14.03 16.51 13.37
N TYR A 25 14.80 17.38 12.69
CA TYR A 25 14.34 18.66 12.18
C TYR A 25 15.02 19.05 10.86
N MET A 26 14.36 19.93 10.11
CA MET A 26 14.93 20.64 8.96
C MET A 26 14.44 22.09 9.01
N LEU A 27 15.35 23.02 9.29
CA LEU A 27 15.07 24.44 9.44
C LEU A 27 15.32 25.19 8.12
N VAL A 28 14.42 26.12 7.81
CA VAL A 28 14.54 27.05 6.69
C VAL A 28 14.38 28.46 7.20
N GLU A 29 15.20 29.37 6.70
CA GLU A 29 15.09 30.79 6.98
C GLU A 29 13.81 31.38 6.38
N ILE A 30 13.11 32.17 7.18
CA ILE A 30 11.96 32.95 6.75
C ILE A 30 12.47 34.20 6.06
N ASN A 31 12.19 34.31 4.76
CA ASN A 31 12.41 35.51 3.98
C ASN A 31 11.26 35.73 2.98
N ASP A 32 11.25 36.91 2.34
CA ASP A 32 10.17 37.28 1.42
C ASP A 32 10.03 36.30 0.25
N ASP A 33 11.12 35.73 -0.26
CA ASP A 33 11.05 34.77 -1.37
C ASP A 33 10.36 33.47 -0.94
N VAL A 34 10.72 32.93 0.23
CA VAL A 34 10.09 31.73 0.81
C VAL A 34 8.60 31.98 1.09
N LEU A 35 8.27 33.11 1.73
CA LEU A 35 6.89 33.46 2.04
C LEU A 35 6.06 33.64 0.76
N ASN A 36 6.59 34.31 -0.26
CA ASN A 36 5.91 34.47 -1.56
C ASN A 36 5.67 33.12 -2.25
N LYS A 37 6.66 32.21 -2.25
CA LYS A 37 6.51 30.85 -2.83
C LYS A 37 5.41 30.06 -2.13
N LEU A 38 5.33 30.14 -0.81
CA LEU A 38 4.32 29.48 0.00
C LEU A 38 2.93 30.11 -0.18
N GLU A 39 2.85 31.43 -0.29
CA GLU A 39 1.59 32.14 -0.52
C GLU A 39 0.98 31.77 -1.89
N GLN A 40 1.80 31.61 -2.94
CA GLN A 40 1.34 31.16 -4.27
C GLN A 40 0.67 29.78 -4.27
N VAL A 41 1.01 28.92 -3.30
CA VAL A 41 0.37 27.61 -3.10
C VAL A 41 -0.71 27.62 -2.01
N GLY A 42 -1.03 28.81 -1.50
CA GLY A 42 -2.11 29.07 -0.55
C GLY A 42 -1.75 28.79 0.90
N VAL A 43 -0.48 28.93 1.27
CA VAL A 43 0.00 28.87 2.66
C VAL A 43 0.26 30.29 3.15
N SER A 44 -0.38 30.70 4.26
CA SER A 44 -0.16 32.03 4.84
C SER A 44 1.07 32.08 5.74
N GLU A 45 1.74 33.22 5.82
CA GLU A 45 2.83 33.48 6.77
C GLU A 45 2.43 33.08 8.21
N LYS A 46 1.21 33.42 8.62
CA LYS A 46 0.67 33.05 9.93
C LYS A 46 0.70 31.54 10.17
N THR A 47 0.50 30.72 9.14
CA THR A 47 0.58 29.26 9.26
C THR A 47 2.03 28.82 9.44
N VAL A 48 2.95 29.37 8.64
CA VAL A 48 4.39 29.06 8.70
C VAL A 48 4.95 29.32 10.10
N LYS A 49 4.67 30.51 10.64
CA LYS A 49 5.15 30.95 11.97
C LYS A 49 4.63 30.11 13.15
N LYS A 50 3.66 29.20 12.96
CA LYS A 50 3.27 28.26 14.02
C LYS A 50 4.32 27.18 14.29
N TYR A 51 5.20 26.93 13.32
CA TYR A 51 6.15 25.81 13.33
C TYR A 51 7.60 26.29 13.43
N GLY A 52 7.80 27.48 13.99
CA GLY A 52 9.06 28.18 14.03
C GLY A 52 8.99 29.43 14.88
N ASP A 53 9.94 30.33 14.65
CA ASP A 53 9.99 31.67 15.22
C ASP A 53 9.90 32.73 14.10
N ASP A 54 10.44 33.93 14.35
CA ASP A 54 10.44 35.01 13.36
C ASP A 54 11.54 34.86 12.31
N GLU A 55 12.55 34.02 12.53
CA GLU A 55 13.73 33.87 11.66
C GLU A 55 13.70 32.54 10.90
N THR A 56 13.20 31.47 11.52
CA THR A 56 13.22 30.13 10.93
C THR A 56 11.94 29.36 11.19
N PHE A 57 11.67 28.36 10.37
CA PHE A 57 10.64 27.36 10.65
C PHE A 57 11.10 25.96 10.29
N CYS A 58 10.56 24.96 10.98
CA CYS A 58 10.83 23.56 10.72
C CYS A 58 9.90 23.02 9.64
N ILE A 59 10.46 22.66 8.47
CA ILE A 59 9.70 22.09 7.34
C ILE A 59 9.02 20.78 7.74
N LEU A 60 9.71 19.90 8.49
CA LEU A 60 9.14 18.62 8.92
C LEU A 60 7.89 18.84 9.78
N ALA A 61 8.01 19.69 10.81
CA ALA A 61 6.90 20.00 11.70
C ALA A 61 5.73 20.66 10.95
N PHE A 62 6.04 21.62 10.06
CA PHE A 62 5.04 22.29 9.23
C PHE A 62 4.31 21.32 8.29
N ALA A 63 5.04 20.50 7.54
CA ALA A 63 4.47 19.61 6.54
C ALA A 63 3.60 18.52 7.17
N PHE A 64 4.04 17.93 8.29
CA PHE A 64 3.27 16.92 9.00
C PHE A 64 2.12 17.54 9.81
N GLY A 65 2.35 18.67 10.48
CA GLY A 65 1.33 19.34 11.30
C GLY A 65 0.13 19.84 10.49
N GLU A 66 0.38 20.39 9.30
CA GLU A 66 -0.69 20.82 8.38
C GLU A 66 -1.22 19.67 7.50
N GLY A 67 -0.67 18.45 7.64
CA GLY A 67 -1.10 17.27 6.90
C GLY A 67 -0.82 17.33 5.39
N TYR A 68 0.20 18.09 4.99
CA TYR A 68 0.69 18.14 3.62
C TYR A 68 1.55 16.92 3.28
N ALA A 69 2.33 16.43 4.24
CA ALA A 69 3.11 15.20 4.16
C ALA A 69 2.62 14.21 5.23
N ASN A 70 2.91 12.94 5.05
CA ASN A 70 2.79 11.90 6.08
C ASN A 70 3.99 10.96 6.14
N ASP A 71 4.98 11.14 5.25
CA ASP A 71 6.24 10.41 5.29
C ASP A 71 7.39 11.24 4.70
N TYR A 72 8.63 10.79 4.94
CA TYR A 72 9.87 11.38 4.42
C TYR A 72 10.80 10.29 3.89
N VAL A 73 10.91 10.19 2.56
CA VAL A 73 11.73 9.18 1.88
C VAL A 73 12.81 9.89 1.05
N GLY A 74 13.70 10.60 1.75
CA GLY A 74 14.69 11.51 1.14
C GLY A 74 14.09 12.83 0.63
N GLN A 75 12.76 12.95 0.65
CA GLN A 75 11.96 14.14 0.40
C GLN A 75 10.61 13.97 1.10
N LEU A 76 9.92 15.07 1.40
CA LEU A 76 8.56 15.03 1.93
C LEU A 76 7.60 14.43 0.91
N VAL A 77 6.82 13.46 1.33
CA VAL A 77 5.80 12.82 0.49
C VAL A 77 4.46 12.73 1.23
N TYR A 78 3.39 12.68 0.45
CA TYR A 78 2.07 12.29 0.93
C TYR A 78 1.70 10.97 0.30
N GLU A 79 1.94 9.89 1.02
CA GLU A 79 1.50 8.56 0.63
C GLU A 79 0.01 8.42 0.93
N TYR A 80 -0.76 7.97 -0.05
CA TYR A 80 -2.15 7.65 0.19
C TYR A 80 -2.23 6.42 1.09
N GLN A 81 -2.62 6.62 2.34
CA GLN A 81 -2.83 5.57 3.32
C GLN A 81 -4.33 5.34 3.47
N GLU A 82 -4.81 4.27 2.84
CA GLU A 82 -6.14 3.73 3.09
C GLU A 82 -5.94 2.33 3.66
N ASP A 83 -6.45 2.10 4.86
CA ASP A 83 -6.44 0.75 5.43
C ASP A 83 -7.40 -0.17 4.67
N ILE A 84 -7.17 -1.48 4.79
CA ILE A 84 -7.95 -2.47 4.04
C ILE A 84 -9.45 -2.41 4.39
N HIS A 85 -9.81 -2.01 5.61
CA HIS A 85 -11.21 -1.87 6.02
C HIS A 85 -11.89 -0.69 5.30
N SER A 86 -11.19 0.44 5.20
CA SER A 86 -11.64 1.64 4.48
C SER A 86 -11.78 1.37 2.99
N TYR A 87 -10.82 0.66 2.38
CA TYR A 87 -10.85 0.29 0.95
C TYR A 87 -12.05 -0.58 0.57
N PHE A 88 -12.45 -1.52 1.44
CA PHE A 88 -13.64 -2.34 1.22
C PHE A 88 -14.95 -1.53 1.28
N GLY A 89 -14.88 -0.26 1.70
CA GLY A 89 -16.02 0.52 2.14
C GLY A 89 -16.70 -0.15 3.33
N LEU A 90 -17.75 0.46 3.89
CA LEU A 90 -18.56 -0.15 4.96
C LEU A 90 -19.32 -1.43 4.52
N SER A 91 -18.92 -2.08 3.43
CA SER A 91 -19.38 -3.40 3.09
C SER A 91 -18.78 -4.39 4.10
N TYR A 92 -19.65 -5.10 4.83
CA TYR A 92 -19.28 -6.24 5.67
C TYR A 92 -18.84 -7.45 4.81
N ALA A 93 -18.18 -7.20 3.68
CA ALA A 93 -17.73 -8.23 2.77
C ALA A 93 -16.60 -9.01 3.44
N THR A 94 -16.83 -10.30 3.64
CA THR A 94 -15.82 -11.22 4.19
C THR A 94 -14.74 -11.58 3.17
N HIS A 95 -14.96 -11.27 1.89
CA HIS A 95 -14.10 -11.67 0.77
C HIS A 95 -14.04 -10.57 -0.28
N LEU A 96 -12.86 -10.39 -0.88
CA LEU A 96 -12.65 -9.54 -2.05
C LEU A 96 -12.34 -10.42 -3.26
N VAL A 97 -13.21 -10.36 -4.27
CA VAL A 97 -13.02 -11.11 -5.52
C VAL A 97 -12.66 -10.14 -6.63
N ILE A 98 -11.41 -10.19 -7.06
CA ILE A 98 -10.92 -9.42 -8.21
C ILE A 98 -10.69 -10.38 -9.39
N PRO A 99 -11.25 -10.12 -10.59
CA PRO A 99 -10.96 -10.95 -11.75
C PRO A 99 -9.45 -10.97 -12.04
N ARG A 100 -8.89 -12.17 -12.24
CA ARG A 100 -7.46 -12.35 -12.52
C ARG A 100 -6.96 -11.49 -13.68
N SER A 101 -7.75 -11.34 -14.75
CA SER A 101 -7.37 -10.53 -15.91
C SER A 101 -7.13 -9.05 -15.55
N VAL A 102 -7.84 -8.53 -14.54
CA VAL A 102 -7.63 -7.19 -13.99
C VAL A 102 -6.29 -7.14 -13.26
N LEU A 103 -6.01 -8.10 -12.37
CA LEU A 103 -4.72 -8.19 -11.67
C LEU A 103 -3.54 -8.31 -12.65
N GLN A 104 -3.68 -9.13 -13.70
CA GLN A 104 -2.66 -9.31 -14.73
C GLN A 104 -2.47 -8.09 -15.64
N SER A 105 -3.46 -7.20 -15.71
CA SER A 105 -3.35 -5.95 -16.47
C SER A 105 -2.70 -4.82 -15.67
N MET A 106 -2.46 -5.00 -14.37
CA MET A 106 -1.72 -4.04 -13.56
C MET A 106 -0.29 -3.85 -14.10
N PRO A 107 0.35 -2.69 -13.89
CA PRO A 107 1.77 -2.51 -14.16
C PRO A 107 2.63 -3.60 -13.51
N GLU A 108 3.73 -4.02 -14.15
CA GLU A 108 4.57 -5.13 -13.67
C GLU A 108 5.05 -4.91 -12.22
N LYS A 109 5.49 -3.70 -11.88
CA LYS A 109 5.91 -3.36 -10.52
C LYS A 109 4.78 -3.57 -9.49
N TRP A 110 3.54 -3.29 -9.87
CA TRP A 110 2.39 -3.50 -8.97
C TRP A 110 2.13 -4.98 -8.78
N GLN A 111 2.22 -5.78 -9.86
CA GLN A 111 2.08 -7.24 -9.76
C GLN A 111 3.14 -7.83 -8.83
N TYR A 112 4.40 -7.42 -8.96
CA TYR A 112 5.48 -7.88 -8.09
C TYR A 112 5.27 -7.50 -6.63
N ASN A 113 4.89 -6.24 -6.36
CA ASN A 113 4.59 -5.79 -5.00
C ASN A 113 3.39 -6.53 -4.41
N PHE A 114 2.35 -6.77 -5.20
CA PHE A 114 1.15 -7.49 -4.77
C PHE A 114 1.48 -8.94 -4.38
N VAL A 115 2.21 -9.67 -5.22
CA VAL A 115 2.63 -11.05 -4.92
C VAL A 115 3.56 -11.09 -3.71
N LYS A 116 4.47 -10.13 -3.56
CA LYS A 116 5.34 -10.03 -2.38
C LYS A 116 4.52 -9.94 -1.09
N LEU A 117 3.53 -9.05 -1.05
CA LEU A 117 2.65 -8.88 0.12
C LEU A 117 1.82 -10.15 0.42
N LEU A 118 1.36 -10.86 -0.62
CA LEU A 118 0.65 -12.13 -0.43
C LEU A 118 1.55 -13.20 0.19
N ASN A 119 2.82 -13.30 -0.25
CA ASN A 119 3.77 -14.23 0.34
C ASN A 119 4.07 -13.86 1.80
N GLU A 120 4.31 -12.58 2.09
CA GLU A 120 4.52 -12.11 3.47
C GLU A 120 3.31 -12.40 4.36
N LEU A 121 2.09 -12.25 3.84
CA LEU A 121 0.88 -12.64 4.56
C LEU A 121 0.84 -14.15 4.80
N ASP A 122 1.12 -14.96 3.78
CA ASP A 122 1.12 -16.43 3.89
C ASP A 122 2.14 -16.93 4.92
N ASP A 123 3.31 -16.30 5.03
CA ASP A 123 4.34 -16.59 6.03
C ASP A 123 3.87 -16.37 7.49
N THR A 124 2.78 -15.64 7.70
CA THR A 124 2.21 -15.44 9.05
C THR A 124 1.42 -16.66 9.57
N ASN A 125 1.21 -17.69 8.74
CA ASN A 125 0.32 -18.83 9.02
C ASN A 125 -1.11 -18.40 9.39
N TRP A 126 -1.59 -17.28 8.85
CA TRP A 126 -2.92 -16.74 9.15
C TRP A 126 -4.07 -17.75 8.96
N ARG A 127 -3.89 -18.73 8.06
CA ARG A 127 -4.88 -19.79 7.81
C ARG A 127 -5.16 -20.65 9.05
N ASP A 128 -4.13 -20.91 9.87
CA ASP A 128 -4.24 -21.69 11.09
C ASP A 128 -4.91 -20.90 12.23
N LEU A 129 -4.98 -19.57 12.07
CA LEU A 129 -5.62 -18.66 13.00
C LEU A 129 -7.11 -18.43 12.68
N LEU A 130 -7.62 -19.02 11.59
CA LEU A 130 -9.02 -18.87 11.22
C LEU A 130 -9.94 -19.62 12.20
N PRO A 131 -11.12 -19.06 12.55
CA PRO A 131 -12.12 -19.75 13.33
C PRO A 131 -12.60 -21.05 12.66
N GLU A 132 -13.02 -22.02 13.48
CA GLU A 132 -13.69 -23.23 12.98
C GLU A 132 -14.95 -22.87 12.18
N GLY A 133 -15.20 -23.60 11.08
CA GLY A 133 -16.37 -23.40 10.22
C GLY A 133 -16.18 -22.41 9.06
N MET A 134 -14.99 -21.83 8.90
CA MET A 134 -14.63 -21.07 7.69
C MET A 134 -14.39 -22.00 6.49
N TYR A 135 -14.74 -21.53 5.29
CA TYR A 135 -14.54 -22.30 4.07
C TYR A 135 -13.12 -22.08 3.50
N LYS A 136 -12.41 -23.18 3.22
CA LYS A 136 -11.13 -23.18 2.50
C LYS A 136 -11.40 -23.72 1.09
N VAL A 137 -11.04 -22.94 0.07
CA VAL A 137 -11.12 -23.40 -1.32
C VAL A 137 -9.75 -23.91 -1.73
N GLU A 138 -9.65 -25.22 -1.96
CA GLU A 138 -8.45 -25.87 -2.47
C GLU A 138 -8.82 -26.70 -3.68
N TYR A 139 -7.93 -26.77 -4.65
CA TYR A 139 -8.03 -27.75 -5.71
C TYR A 139 -7.41 -29.05 -5.20
N ARG A 140 -8.24 -30.10 -5.02
CA ARG A 140 -7.79 -31.43 -4.63
C ARG A 140 -8.03 -32.41 -5.76
N ASP A 141 -7.09 -33.33 -5.99
CA ASP A 141 -7.41 -34.49 -6.83
C ASP A 141 -8.47 -35.33 -6.12
N TYR A 142 -9.25 -36.05 -6.91
CA TYR A 142 -10.05 -37.14 -6.39
C TYR A 142 -9.73 -38.43 -7.13
N GLY A 143 -9.81 -39.53 -6.41
CA GLY A 143 -9.67 -40.85 -6.99
C GLY A 143 -10.55 -41.86 -6.29
N TYR A 144 -10.42 -43.09 -6.77
CA TYR A 144 -10.99 -44.26 -6.14
C TYR A 144 -9.85 -45.19 -5.74
N GLU A 145 -9.82 -45.59 -4.48
CA GLU A 145 -8.90 -46.64 -4.02
C GLU A 145 -9.70 -47.92 -3.80
N SER A 146 -9.13 -49.03 -4.25
CA SER A 146 -9.73 -50.34 -4.06
C SER A 146 -9.57 -50.74 -2.59
N ASN A 147 -10.69 -50.87 -1.89
CA ASN A 147 -10.69 -51.46 -0.56
C ASN A 147 -10.61 -52.98 -0.70
N GLU A 148 -9.45 -53.56 -0.37
CA GLU A 148 -9.17 -54.99 -0.51
C GLU A 148 -10.11 -55.88 0.33
N GLU A 149 -10.71 -55.34 1.41
CA GLU A 149 -11.64 -56.09 2.26
C GLU A 149 -13.06 -56.13 1.72
N THR A 150 -13.48 -55.10 0.97
CA THR A 150 -14.88 -54.97 0.51
C THR A 150 -15.04 -55.17 -0.99
N GLU A 151 -13.94 -55.32 -1.73
CA GLU A 151 -13.88 -55.34 -3.21
C GLU A 151 -14.58 -54.13 -3.85
N ARG A 152 -14.68 -53.01 -3.13
CA ARG A 152 -15.33 -51.79 -3.59
C ARG A 152 -14.31 -50.68 -3.77
N GLU A 153 -14.57 -49.85 -4.76
CA GLU A 153 -13.89 -48.58 -4.97
C GLU A 153 -14.46 -47.55 -4.00
N GLU A 154 -13.64 -47.06 -3.08
CA GLU A 154 -13.99 -45.98 -2.17
C GLU A 154 -13.41 -44.66 -2.67
N PHE A 155 -14.23 -43.61 -2.62
CA PHE A 155 -13.82 -42.27 -3.00
C PHE A 155 -12.79 -41.72 -2.01
N THR A 156 -11.63 -41.31 -2.51
CA THR A 156 -10.57 -40.69 -1.71
C THR A 156 -10.16 -39.35 -2.30
N TRP A 157 -9.98 -38.34 -1.43
CA TRP A 157 -9.30 -37.10 -1.79
C TRP A 157 -7.79 -37.36 -1.79
N LYS A 158 -7.08 -37.06 -2.88
CA LYS A 158 -5.61 -37.13 -2.93
C LYS A 158 -5.00 -35.76 -2.62
N ASP A 159 -3.68 -35.73 -2.43
CA ASP A 159 -2.90 -34.52 -2.11
C ASP A 159 -2.96 -33.42 -3.19
N GLU A 160 -2.43 -32.23 -2.87
CA GLU A 160 -2.42 -31.03 -3.70
C GLU A 160 -2.05 -31.29 -5.17
N VAL A 161 -2.93 -30.88 -6.08
CA VAL A 161 -2.69 -30.98 -7.53
C VAL A 161 -2.29 -29.62 -8.09
N ILE A 162 -1.18 -29.59 -8.82
CA ILE A 162 -0.76 -28.44 -9.62
C ILE A 162 -1.74 -28.28 -10.79
N ASP A 163 -2.37 -27.10 -10.91
CA ASP A 163 -3.35 -26.80 -11.97
C ASP A 163 -2.80 -27.14 -13.38
N PRO A 164 -3.40 -28.11 -14.10
CA PRO A 164 -2.94 -28.53 -15.42
C PRO A 164 -3.16 -27.46 -16.51
N LEU A 165 -3.89 -26.37 -16.21
CA LEU A 165 -4.14 -25.24 -17.10
C LEU A 165 -3.10 -24.12 -17.01
N LEU A 166 -1.92 -24.39 -16.45
CA LEU A 166 -0.77 -23.46 -16.36
C LEU A 166 -0.32 -22.79 -17.69
N ASN A 167 -0.90 -23.13 -18.84
CA ASN A 167 -0.76 -22.39 -20.10
C ASN A 167 -1.57 -21.08 -20.11
N TYR A 168 -1.20 -20.18 -19.21
CA TYR A 168 -1.86 -18.88 -18.99
C TYR A 168 -1.47 -17.77 -19.98
N ASP A 169 -0.69 -18.08 -21.02
CA ASP A 169 -0.33 -17.14 -22.09
C ASP A 169 -1.50 -16.79 -23.04
N ARG A 170 -2.67 -17.43 -22.86
CA ARG A 170 -3.87 -17.15 -23.65
C ARG A 170 -4.58 -15.88 -23.18
N GLY A 171 -4.04 -14.74 -23.61
CA GLY A 171 -4.81 -13.51 -23.75
C GLY A 171 -4.55 -12.48 -22.66
N ARG A 172 -3.39 -11.82 -22.76
CA ARG A 172 -3.19 -10.48 -22.20
C ARG A 172 -4.22 -9.53 -22.86
N ARG A 173 -5.39 -9.36 -22.25
CA ARG A 173 -6.27 -8.22 -22.56
C ARG A 173 -5.85 -7.09 -21.64
N ASN A 174 -5.07 -6.15 -22.17
CA ASN A 174 -4.86 -4.89 -21.47
C ASN A 174 -6.18 -4.11 -21.49
N ILE A 175 -6.79 -3.92 -20.32
CA ILE A 175 -8.04 -3.18 -20.14
C ILE A 175 -7.79 -1.69 -19.87
N PHE A 176 -6.53 -1.30 -19.64
CA PHE A 176 -6.11 0.08 -19.47
C PHE A 176 -5.48 0.56 -20.78
N ILE A 177 -6.32 1.13 -21.64
CA ILE A 177 -5.93 1.89 -22.84
C ILE A 177 -5.86 3.37 -22.47
#